data_AF-A0A6B2TCX4-F1
#
_entry.id   AF-A0A6B2TCX4-F1
#
_cell.length_a   1.000
_cell.length_b   1.000
_cell.length_c   1.000
_cell.angle_alpha   90.00
_cell.angle_beta   90.00
_cell.angle_gamma   90.00
#
_symmetry.space_group_name_H-M   'P 1'
#
loop_
_entity.id
_entity.type
_entity.pdbx_description
1 polymer ?
#
loop_
_entity_poly.entity_id
_entity_poly.type
_entity_poly.pdbx_seq_one_letter_code
_entity_poly.pdbx_strand_id
1 'polypeptide(L)'
;MYHTWMRYFTPSPAHHRLGLACLGVGLQHGLLPTVGPRTLDHHVAVVISSGGGWFRGPDGRRTTVTAPALIWLTPGTRHHYAPDPDTGWDECFVDFTGPATTTYTELGYIEPTRPVVPLSDAAGARAVVARIARAARRGNPLLEVETGAAVHELLVALRR
;
A
#
# COMPACT_ATOMS: atom_id res chain seq x y z
N MET A 1 -2.87 6.79 -21.49
CA MET A 1 -1.63 6.00 -21.27
C MET A 1 -1.29 6.06 -19.79
N TYR A 2 -0.70 5.02 -19.23
CA TYR A 2 -0.26 5.00 -17.83
C TYR A 2 1.20 4.58 -17.74
N HIS A 3 1.84 4.92 -16.62
CA HIS A 3 3.20 4.51 -16.32
C HIS A 3 3.22 3.76 -14.99
N THR A 4 4.05 2.73 -14.93
CA THR A 4 4.19 1.88 -13.74
C THR A 4 5.65 1.50 -13.53
N TRP A 5 6.08 1.54 -12.28
CA TRP A 5 7.29 0.91 -11.81
C TRP A 5 6.96 0.16 -10.51
N MET A 6 7.39 -1.09 -10.40
CA MET A 6 7.17 -1.89 -9.20
C MET A 6 8.26 -2.95 -9.02
N ARG A 7 8.47 -3.36 -7.78
CA ARG A 7 9.33 -4.49 -7.42
C ARG A 7 8.69 -5.30 -6.29
N TYR A 8 8.83 -6.60 -6.38
CA TYR A 8 8.42 -7.56 -5.36
C TYR A 8 9.64 -8.25 -4.77
N PHE A 9 9.53 -8.66 -3.51
CA PHE A 9 10.60 -9.25 -2.71
C PHE A 9 10.16 -10.57 -2.10
N THR A 10 11.13 -11.43 -1.79
CA THR A 10 10.92 -12.66 -1.03
C THR A 10 11.84 -12.65 0.19
N PRO A 11 11.49 -11.89 1.25
CA PRO A 11 12.34 -11.79 2.43
C PRO A 11 12.60 -13.16 3.07
N SER A 12 13.83 -13.38 3.53
CA SER A 12 14.17 -14.64 4.21
C SER A 12 13.45 -14.77 5.57
N PRO A 13 13.33 -15.99 6.13
CA PRO A 13 12.75 -16.19 7.45
C PRO A 13 13.37 -15.35 8.57
N ALA A 14 14.65 -15.01 8.47
CA ALA A 14 15.31 -14.13 9.44
C ALA A 14 14.76 -12.70 9.39
N HIS A 15 14.49 -12.16 8.19
CA HIS A 15 13.92 -10.82 8.03
C HIS A 15 12.47 -10.76 8.51
N HIS A 16 11.68 -11.83 8.35
CA HIS A 16 10.33 -11.90 8.91
C HIS A 16 10.29 -11.75 10.44
N ARG A 17 11.38 -12.09 11.15
CA ARG A 17 11.48 -11.93 12.61
C ARG A 17 11.77 -10.49 13.07
N LEU A 18 12.01 -9.55 12.15
CA LEU A 18 12.22 -8.13 12.48
C LEU A 18 10.92 -7.38 12.82
N GLY A 19 9.76 -8.03 12.74
CA GLY A 19 8.46 -7.44 13.08
C GLY A 19 7.63 -7.17 11.83
N LEU A 20 8.15 -6.39 10.88
CA LEU A 20 7.55 -6.18 9.56
C LEU A 20 8.55 -6.51 8.44
N ALA A 21 8.03 -7.11 7.38
CA ALA A 21 8.76 -7.40 6.14
C ALA A 21 8.02 -6.78 4.96
N CYS A 22 8.75 -6.07 4.11
CA CYS A 22 8.22 -5.55 2.85
C CYS A 22 8.24 -6.66 1.79
N LEU A 23 7.11 -6.85 1.11
CA LEU A 23 6.92 -7.84 0.05
C LEU A 23 6.90 -7.20 -1.33
N GLY A 24 6.68 -5.90 -1.41
CA GLY A 24 6.61 -5.19 -2.68
C GLY A 24 6.39 -3.69 -2.51
N VAL A 25 6.73 -2.97 -3.57
CA VAL A 25 6.56 -1.52 -3.68
C VAL A 25 6.26 -1.15 -5.12
N GLY A 26 5.41 -0.16 -5.33
CA GLY A 26 5.18 0.40 -6.67
C GLY A 26 4.79 1.86 -6.69
N LEU A 27 5.05 2.49 -7.84
CA LEU A 27 4.75 3.86 -8.19
C LEU A 27 4.03 3.85 -9.54
N GLN A 28 2.82 4.38 -9.60
CA GLN A 28 1.95 4.26 -10.76
C GLN A 28 1.15 5.55 -10.98
N HIS A 29 0.97 5.96 -12.23
CA HIS A 29 0.18 7.16 -12.55
C HIS A 29 -0.53 7.06 -13.90
N GLY A 30 -1.66 7.77 -14.00
CA GLY A 30 -2.49 7.88 -15.20
C GLY A 30 -3.71 6.95 -15.21
N LEU A 31 -4.12 6.52 -16.40
CA LEU A 31 -5.29 5.66 -16.61
C LEU A 31 -4.95 4.20 -16.31
N LEU A 32 -4.77 3.87 -15.03
CA LEU A 32 -4.41 2.53 -14.57
C LEU A 32 -5.56 1.53 -14.81
N PRO A 33 -5.25 0.24 -15.07
CA PRO A 33 -6.27 -0.78 -15.23
C PRO A 33 -6.99 -1.07 -13.91
N THR A 34 -8.20 -1.60 -14.02
CA THR A 34 -8.95 -2.14 -12.88
C THR A 34 -8.17 -3.26 -12.19
N VAL A 35 -8.12 -3.23 -10.84
CA VAL A 35 -7.44 -4.23 -10.02
C VAL A 35 -8.46 -5.13 -9.32
N GLY A 36 -8.32 -6.44 -9.55
CA GLY A 36 -9.14 -7.49 -8.96
C GLY A 36 -10.36 -7.84 -9.82
N PRO A 37 -11.40 -8.47 -9.23
CA PRO A 37 -11.51 -8.79 -7.81
C PRO A 37 -10.55 -9.92 -7.41
N ARG A 38 -9.83 -9.75 -6.29
CA ARG A 38 -8.88 -10.75 -5.78
C ARG A 38 -8.79 -10.70 -4.25
N THR A 39 -8.11 -11.70 -3.68
CA THR A 39 -7.78 -11.78 -2.25
C THR A 39 -6.26 -11.97 -2.15
N LEU A 40 -5.63 -11.31 -1.18
CA LEU A 40 -4.21 -11.44 -0.89
C LEU A 40 -4.02 -12.06 0.51
N ASP A 41 -2.84 -12.61 0.77
CA ASP A 41 -2.41 -13.19 2.04
C ASP A 41 -1.57 -12.22 2.90
N HIS A 42 -1.38 -10.99 2.42
CA HIS A 42 -0.58 -9.95 3.05
C HIS A 42 -1.32 -8.60 3.01
N HIS A 43 -0.82 -7.63 3.78
CA HIS A 43 -1.36 -6.28 3.80
C HIS A 43 -0.81 -5.46 2.63
N VAL A 44 -1.63 -4.56 2.11
CA VAL A 44 -1.18 -3.51 1.17
C VAL A 44 -1.71 -2.16 1.63
N ALA A 45 -0.82 -1.18 1.71
CA ALA A 45 -1.18 0.23 1.80
C ALA A 45 -1.11 0.84 0.41
N VAL A 46 -2.25 1.22 -0.17
CA VAL A 46 -2.29 1.94 -1.46
C VAL A 46 -2.60 3.41 -1.18
N VAL A 47 -1.66 4.30 -1.47
CA VAL A 47 -1.81 5.75 -1.28
C VAL A 47 -2.16 6.39 -2.60
N ILE A 48 -3.35 6.97 -2.67
CA ILE A 48 -3.85 7.75 -3.80
C ILE A 48 -3.56 9.21 -3.53
N SER A 49 -2.72 9.82 -4.37
CA SER A 49 -2.19 11.18 -4.15
C SER A 49 -2.83 12.25 -5.02
N SER A 50 -3.43 11.87 -6.15
CA SER A 50 -4.20 12.75 -7.03
C SER A 50 -5.29 11.94 -7.74
N GLY A 51 -6.32 12.62 -8.24
CA GLY A 51 -7.43 11.99 -8.97
C GLY A 51 -8.45 11.29 -8.07
N GLY A 52 -9.13 10.29 -8.62
CA GLY A 52 -10.21 9.59 -7.95
C GLY A 52 -10.56 8.27 -8.61
N GLY A 53 -11.51 7.57 -8.02
CA GLY A 53 -11.95 6.27 -8.49
C GLY A 53 -12.94 5.63 -7.52
N TRP A 54 -12.94 4.30 -7.49
CA TRP A 54 -13.81 3.55 -6.59
C TRP A 54 -13.11 2.32 -6.02
N PHE A 55 -13.50 1.95 -4.80
CA PHE A 55 -13.15 0.71 -4.12
C PHE A 55 -14.41 -0.12 -3.89
N ARG A 56 -14.29 -1.44 -3.91
CA ARG A 56 -15.35 -2.38 -3.58
C ARG A 56 -14.79 -3.52 -2.74
N GLY A 57 -15.34 -3.65 -1.53
CA GLY A 57 -14.99 -4.69 -0.57
C GLY A 57 -15.94 -5.90 -0.63
N PRO A 58 -15.92 -6.75 0.42
CA PRO A 58 -16.76 -7.94 0.53
C PRO A 58 -18.26 -7.66 0.50
N ASP A 59 -18.68 -6.47 0.93
CA ASP A 59 -20.08 -6.03 0.91
C ASP A 59 -20.63 -5.79 -0.50
N GLY A 60 -19.77 -5.80 -1.52
CA GLY A 60 -20.12 -5.58 -2.92
C GLY A 60 -20.46 -4.12 -3.26
N ARG A 61 -20.45 -3.21 -2.29
CA ARG A 61 -20.78 -1.79 -2.52
C ARG A 61 -19.56 -1.05 -3.03
N ARG A 62 -19.79 -0.13 -3.98
CA ARG A 62 -18.75 0.80 -4.41
C ARG A 62 -18.66 1.96 -3.41
N THR A 63 -17.47 2.19 -2.92
CA THR A 63 -17.08 3.35 -2.12
C THR A 63 -16.26 4.27 -3.03
N THR A 64 -16.66 5.54 -3.13
CA THR A 64 -15.89 6.55 -3.88
C THR A 64 -14.55 6.79 -3.20
N VAL A 65 -13.49 6.88 -3.99
CA VAL A 65 -12.15 7.25 -3.54
C VAL A 65 -11.82 8.61 -4.13
N THR A 66 -11.51 9.57 -3.27
CA THR A 66 -11.11 10.93 -3.67
C THR A 66 -9.76 11.23 -3.03
N ALA A 67 -8.78 11.59 -3.83
CA ALA A 67 -7.44 11.91 -3.32
C ALA A 67 -7.45 13.19 -2.45
N PRO A 68 -6.54 13.29 -1.46
CA PRO A 68 -5.61 12.25 -1.03
C PRO A 68 -6.30 11.21 -0.15
N ALA A 69 -6.05 9.93 -0.43
CA ALA A 69 -6.68 8.82 0.29
C ALA A 69 -5.75 7.62 0.43
N LEU A 70 -5.99 6.81 1.45
CA LEU A 70 -5.37 5.51 1.67
C LEU A 70 -6.43 4.43 1.45
N ILE A 71 -6.05 3.38 0.71
CA ILE A 71 -6.81 2.14 0.62
C ILE A 71 -6.04 1.04 1.36
N TRP A 72 -6.68 0.42 2.34
CA TRP A 72 -6.18 -0.78 3.01
C TRP A 72 -6.67 -2.03 2.29
N LEU A 73 -5.73 -2.86 1.80
CA LEU A 73 -6.03 -4.23 1.39
C LEU A 73 -5.56 -5.16 2.51
N THR A 74 -6.50 -5.81 3.18
CA THR A 74 -6.20 -6.68 4.33
C THR A 74 -6.15 -8.16 3.93
N PRO A 75 -5.28 -8.96 4.56
CA PRO A 75 -5.20 -10.40 4.31
C PRO A 75 -6.56 -11.08 4.40
N GLY A 76 -6.82 -12.02 3.49
CA GLY A 76 -8.06 -12.80 3.46
C GLY A 76 -9.31 -12.02 3.01
N THR A 77 -9.19 -10.73 2.71
CA THR A 77 -10.32 -9.87 2.33
C THR A 77 -10.38 -9.65 0.82
N ARG A 78 -11.49 -10.04 0.19
CA ARG A 78 -11.71 -9.81 -1.25
C ARG A 78 -11.85 -8.31 -1.52
N HIS A 79 -11.10 -7.80 -2.48
CA HIS A 79 -11.10 -6.40 -2.86
C HIS A 79 -11.10 -6.23 -4.37
N HIS A 80 -11.60 -5.08 -4.82
CA HIS A 80 -11.66 -4.67 -6.21
C HIS A 80 -11.65 -3.15 -6.26
N TYR A 81 -10.85 -2.53 -7.12
CA TYR A 81 -10.83 -1.08 -7.24
C TYR A 81 -10.34 -0.66 -8.62
N ALA A 82 -10.66 0.57 -9.02
CA ALA A 82 -10.15 1.17 -10.24
C ALA A 82 -10.13 2.69 -10.11
N PRO A 83 -9.22 3.38 -10.83
CA PRO A 83 -9.35 4.82 -11.03
C PRO A 83 -10.62 5.16 -11.82
N ASP A 84 -10.98 6.43 -11.79
CA ASP A 84 -11.91 7.02 -12.74
C ASP A 84 -11.35 6.91 -14.17
N PRO A 85 -12.15 6.48 -15.16
CA PRO A 85 -11.67 6.25 -16.52
C PRO A 85 -11.30 7.54 -17.27
N ASP A 86 -11.81 8.69 -16.86
CA ASP A 86 -11.58 9.97 -17.50
C ASP A 86 -10.42 10.72 -16.83
N THR A 87 -10.36 10.72 -15.50
CA THR A 87 -9.35 11.48 -14.76
C THR A 87 -8.13 10.65 -14.33
N GLY A 88 -8.27 9.33 -14.23
CA GLY A 88 -7.22 8.48 -13.65
C GLY A 88 -6.98 8.76 -12.17
N TRP A 89 -5.87 8.22 -11.66
CA TRP A 89 -5.29 8.63 -10.38
C TRP A 89 -3.77 8.39 -10.35
N ASP A 90 -3.10 8.99 -9.37
CA ASP A 90 -1.70 8.69 -9.05
C ASP A 90 -1.65 7.87 -7.77
N GLU A 91 -1.15 6.64 -7.85
CA GLU A 91 -1.04 5.73 -6.72
C GLU A 91 0.41 5.30 -6.45
N CYS A 92 0.71 5.07 -5.18
CA CYS A 92 1.85 4.24 -4.80
C CYS A 92 1.40 3.20 -3.78
N PHE A 93 2.10 2.07 -3.74
CA PHE A 93 1.73 0.99 -2.83
C PHE A 93 2.94 0.37 -2.15
N VAL A 94 2.69 -0.22 -0.99
CA VAL A 94 3.63 -1.10 -0.28
C VAL A 94 2.90 -2.33 0.20
N ASP A 95 3.40 -3.49 -0.20
CA ASP A 95 2.95 -4.80 0.27
C ASP A 95 3.80 -5.17 1.47
N PHE A 96 3.19 -5.64 2.56
CA PHE A 96 3.91 -6.00 3.77
C PHE A 96 3.20 -7.07 4.60
N THR A 97 3.99 -7.74 5.43
CA THR A 97 3.54 -8.76 6.37
C THR A 97 4.41 -8.75 7.62
N GLY A 98 4.10 -9.60 8.59
CA GLY A 98 4.90 -9.83 9.79
C GLY A 98 4.10 -9.71 11.08
N PRO A 99 4.62 -10.23 12.19
CA PRO A 99 3.88 -10.31 13.46
C PRO A 99 3.46 -8.95 14.01
N ALA A 100 4.15 -7.85 13.67
CA ALA A 100 3.80 -6.53 14.17
C ALA A 100 2.51 -5.96 13.56
N THR A 101 2.00 -6.49 12.43
CA THR A 101 0.76 -5.97 11.82
C THR A 101 -0.44 -6.10 12.76
N THR A 102 -0.49 -7.17 13.56
CA THR A 102 -1.51 -7.36 14.60
C THR A 102 -1.51 -6.21 15.59
N THR A 103 -0.35 -5.90 16.18
CA THR A 103 -0.23 -4.81 17.17
C THR A 103 -0.49 -3.44 16.55
N TYR A 104 -0.03 -3.17 15.32
CA TYR A 104 -0.40 -1.93 14.62
C TYR A 104 -1.91 -1.84 14.35
N THR A 105 -2.60 -2.96 14.12
CA THR A 105 -4.06 -3.00 13.99
C THR A 105 -4.74 -2.69 15.31
N GLU A 106 -4.30 -3.31 16.42
CA GLU A 106 -4.83 -3.07 17.77
C GLU A 106 -4.65 -1.61 18.22
N LEU A 107 -3.52 -1.01 17.87
CA LEU A 107 -3.23 0.41 18.11
C LEU A 107 -3.95 1.35 17.10
N GLY A 108 -4.67 0.80 16.13
CA GLY A 108 -5.47 1.52 15.14
C GLY A 108 -4.69 2.15 13.99
N TYR A 109 -3.42 1.81 13.78
CA TYR A 109 -2.64 2.26 12.63
C TYR A 109 -3.06 1.57 11.33
N ILE A 110 -3.58 0.35 11.43
CA ILE A 110 -4.20 -0.38 10.32
C ILE A 110 -5.69 -0.51 10.64
N GLU A 111 -6.57 -0.19 9.68
CA GLU A 111 -8.02 -0.14 9.91
C GLU A 111 -8.78 -1.09 8.97
N PRO A 112 -8.85 -2.40 9.28
CA PRO A 112 -9.50 -3.40 8.41
C PRO A 112 -10.97 -3.12 8.11
N THR A 113 -11.68 -2.48 9.04
CA THR A 113 -13.12 -2.17 8.91
C THR A 113 -13.37 -0.87 8.15
N ARG A 114 -12.33 -0.07 7.88
CA ARG A 114 -12.40 1.17 7.11
C ARG A 114 -11.37 1.13 5.97
N PRO A 115 -11.66 0.37 4.90
CA PRO A 115 -10.69 0.12 3.85
C PRO A 115 -10.37 1.36 2.99
N VAL A 116 -11.18 2.41 3.03
CA VAL A 116 -10.89 3.70 2.37
C VAL A 116 -10.83 4.79 3.44
N VAL A 117 -9.67 5.44 3.54
CA VAL A 117 -9.30 6.38 4.59
C VAL A 117 -8.88 7.70 3.93
N PRO A 118 -9.69 8.77 3.99
CA PRO A 118 -9.23 10.11 3.60
C PRO A 118 -7.94 10.53 4.32
N LEU A 119 -7.03 11.21 3.63
CA LEU A 119 -5.81 11.76 4.23
C LEU A 119 -5.88 13.29 4.23
N SER A 120 -5.17 13.96 5.15
CA SER A 120 -4.97 15.41 5.09
C SER A 120 -3.96 15.77 4.00
N ASP A 121 -2.92 14.95 3.85
CA ASP A 121 -1.92 15.00 2.79
C ASP A 121 -1.37 13.60 2.49
N ALA A 122 -0.72 13.43 1.35
CA ALA A 122 -0.04 12.20 0.97
C ALA A 122 1.49 12.33 0.98
N ALA A 123 2.04 13.48 1.37
CA ALA A 123 3.45 13.81 1.14
C ALA A 123 4.38 12.94 1.99
N GLY A 124 4.07 12.79 3.28
CA GLY A 124 4.86 11.98 4.21
C GLY A 124 4.91 10.51 3.78
N ALA A 125 3.74 9.91 3.52
CA ALA A 125 3.65 8.53 3.05
C ALA A 125 4.40 8.33 1.71
N ARG A 126 4.22 9.23 0.73
CA ARG A 126 4.95 9.16 -0.55
C ARG A 126 6.45 9.25 -0.39
N ALA A 127 6.95 10.08 0.53
CA ALA A 127 8.38 10.17 0.81
C ALA A 127 8.94 8.83 1.33
N VAL A 128 8.21 8.16 2.22
CA VAL A 128 8.58 6.82 2.70
C VAL A 128 8.55 5.80 1.57
N VAL A 129 7.49 5.78 0.74
CA VAL A 129 7.41 4.86 -0.40
C VAL A 129 8.54 5.10 -1.41
N ALA A 130 8.90 6.36 -1.68
CA ALA A 130 10.04 6.69 -2.53
C ALA A 130 11.37 6.20 -1.96
N ARG A 131 11.54 6.18 -0.63
CA ARG A 131 12.72 5.59 0.03
C ARG A 131 12.75 4.07 -0.13
N ILE A 132 11.61 3.39 0.04
CA ILE A 132 11.49 1.94 -0.21
C ILE A 132 11.85 1.63 -1.67
N ALA A 133 11.34 2.41 -2.63
CA ALA A 133 11.66 2.28 -4.04
C ALA A 133 13.16 2.45 -4.33
N ARG A 134 13.83 3.39 -3.66
CA ARG A 134 15.28 3.59 -3.77
C ARG A 134 16.10 2.45 -3.16
N ALA A 135 15.69 1.94 -2.00
CA ALA A 135 16.27 0.75 -1.37
C ALA A 135 16.14 -0.47 -2.29
N ALA A 136 15.04 -0.55 -3.02
CA ALA A 136 14.77 -1.53 -4.06
C ALA A 136 15.57 -1.31 -5.36
N ARG A 137 16.79 -0.79 -5.30
CA ARG A 137 17.75 -0.86 -6.42
C ARG A 137 18.34 -2.27 -6.52
N ARG A 138 18.80 -2.67 -7.72
CA ARG A 138 19.48 -3.96 -7.89
C ARG A 138 20.80 -3.97 -7.12
N GLY A 139 21.12 -5.09 -6.47
CA GLY A 139 22.38 -5.29 -5.74
C GLY A 139 22.49 -4.50 -4.42
N ASN A 140 21.39 -4.00 -3.85
CA ASN A 140 21.43 -3.45 -2.50
C ASN A 140 21.55 -4.58 -1.46
N PRO A 141 22.65 -4.69 -0.70
CA PRO A 141 22.81 -5.75 0.30
C PRO A 141 21.94 -5.53 1.55
N LEU A 142 21.36 -4.35 1.73
CA LEU A 142 20.52 -4.00 2.89
C LEU A 142 19.03 -3.95 2.55
N LEU A 143 18.64 -4.43 1.37
CA LEU A 143 17.28 -4.31 0.82
C LEU A 143 16.19 -4.66 1.83
N GLU A 144 16.22 -5.87 2.38
CA GLU A 144 15.15 -6.38 3.24
C GLU A 144 15.07 -5.65 4.57
N VAL A 145 16.22 -5.25 5.13
CA VAL A 145 16.29 -4.52 6.41
C VAL A 145 15.81 -3.08 6.23
N GLU A 146 16.31 -2.38 5.20
CA GLU A 146 15.90 -1.00 4.91
C GLU A 146 14.41 -0.92 4.59
N THR A 147 13.90 -1.84 3.78
CA THR A 147 12.49 -1.85 3.39
C THR A 147 11.60 -2.26 4.56
N GLY A 148 11.97 -3.26 5.38
CA GLY A 148 11.25 -3.62 6.61
C GLY A 148 11.13 -2.46 7.60
N ALA A 149 12.25 -1.77 7.89
CA ALA A 149 12.25 -0.58 8.75
C ALA A 149 11.36 0.54 8.17
N ALA A 150 11.44 0.76 6.86
CA ALA A 150 10.62 1.78 6.21
C ALA A 150 9.12 1.45 6.21
N VAL A 151 8.70 0.18 6.31
CA VAL A 151 7.27 -0.17 6.51
C VAL A 151 6.79 0.33 7.87
N HIS A 152 7.58 0.20 8.95
CA HIS A 152 7.23 0.78 10.25
C HIS A 152 7.01 2.29 10.15
N GLU A 153 7.93 2.99 9.48
CA GLU A 153 7.81 4.43 9.26
C GLU A 153 6.60 4.79 8.39
N LEU A 154 6.26 3.95 7.39
CA LEU A 154 5.07 4.16 6.56
C LEU A 154 3.80 4.10 7.40
N LEU A 155 3.67 3.10 8.28
CA LEU A 155 2.50 2.98 9.15
C LEU A 155 2.35 4.20 10.06
N VAL A 156 3.47 4.74 10.57
CA VAL A 156 3.46 5.98 11.35
C VAL A 156 3.05 7.17 10.48
N ALA A 157 3.57 7.30 9.26
CA ALA A 157 3.24 8.39 8.34
C ALA A 157 1.78 8.34 7.83
N LEU A 158 1.15 7.16 7.84
CA LEU A 158 -0.26 6.98 7.48
C LEU A 158 -1.20 7.21 8.67
N ARG A 159 -0.66 7.36 9.88
CA ARG A 159 -1.46 7.69 11.05
C ARG A 159 -1.90 9.15 10.98
N ARG A 160 -3.21 9.34 11.10
CA ARG A 160 -3.85 10.66 11.23
C ARG A 160 -3.60 11.28 12.60
#